data_AF-A0AAP4A7N1-F1
#
_entry.id   AF-A0AAP4A7N1-F1
#
_cell.length_a   1.000
_cell.length_b   1.000
_cell.length_c   1.000
_cell.angle_alpha   90.00
_cell.angle_beta   90.00
_cell.angle_gamma   90.00
#
_symmetry.space_group_name_H-M   'P 1'
#
loop_
_entity.id
_entity.type
_entity.pdbx_description
1 polymer ?
#
loop_
_entity_poly.entity_id
_entity_poly.type
_entity_poly.pdbx_seq_one_letter_code
_entity_poly.pdbx_strand_id
1 'polypeptide(L)'
;MINELKKAILAGIGTAATAYEKTDSFIQDMVAKGKITVEDGKVLSEELKRDMQEKTTEATSEVITKLDNMNPLTKEDFRVMFDEANKSTLEEINKLKERIAVLEAKLNEEEI
;
A
#
# COMPACT_ATOMS: atom_id res chain seq x y z
N MET A 1 16.49 -22.49 15.78
CA MET A 1 15.28 -22.51 16.63
C MET A 1 14.79 -21.10 16.96
N ILE A 2 15.64 -20.21 17.49
CA ILE A 2 15.29 -18.81 17.81
C ILE A 2 14.67 -18.05 16.63
N ASN A 3 15.26 -18.13 15.43
CA ASN A 3 14.72 -17.48 14.22
C ASN A 3 13.30 -17.92 13.83
N GLU A 4 12.93 -19.17 14.07
CA GLU A 4 11.58 -19.66 13.74
C GLU A 4 10.55 -19.16 14.77
N LEU A 5 10.94 -19.11 16.05
CA LEU A 5 10.11 -18.52 17.10
C LEU A 5 9.90 -17.02 16.86
N LYS A 6 10.96 -16.30 16.48
CA LYS A 6 10.92 -14.90 16.06
C LYS A 6 9.92 -14.66 14.94
N LYS A 7 10.00 -15.44 13.85
CA LYS A 7 9.03 -15.36 12.74
C LYS A 7 7.61 -15.67 13.20
N ALA A 8 7.42 -16.68 14.05
CA ALA A 8 6.10 -17.04 14.58
C ALA A 8 5.51 -15.92 15.44
N ILE A 9 6.32 -15.24 16.25
CA ILE A 9 5.91 -14.07 17.04
C ILE A 9 5.48 -12.91 16.12
N LEU A 10 6.32 -12.58 15.14
CA LEU A 10 6.04 -11.54 14.15
C LEU A 10 4.76 -11.82 13.34
N ALA A 11 4.52 -13.09 12.96
CA ALA A 11 3.32 -13.50 12.25
C ALA A 11 2.07 -13.55 13.16
N GLY A 12 2.25 -13.95 14.43
CA GLY A 12 1.15 -14.21 15.36
C GLY A 12 0.57 -12.97 16.02
N ILE A 13 1.37 -11.92 16.26
CA ILE A 13 0.86 -10.71 16.94
C ILE A 13 0.24 -9.69 15.95
N GLY A 14 0.49 -9.85 14.65
CA GLY A 14 -0.16 -9.09 13.60
C GLY A 14 0.36 -7.65 13.48
N THR A 15 -0.31 -6.68 14.11
CA THR A 15 0.04 -5.26 13.92
C THR A 15 1.33 -4.88 14.63
N ALA A 16 2.15 -4.02 14.03
CA ALA A 16 3.44 -3.63 14.59
C ALA A 16 3.33 -2.97 15.99
N ALA A 17 2.27 -2.17 16.20
CA ALA A 17 2.02 -1.51 17.49
C ALA A 17 1.75 -2.54 18.61
N THR A 18 0.84 -3.48 18.37
CA THR A 18 0.55 -4.54 19.34
C THR A 18 1.67 -5.57 19.44
N ALA A 19 2.44 -5.76 18.36
CA ALA A 19 3.60 -6.64 18.32
C ALA A 19 4.63 -6.21 19.34
N TYR A 20 4.97 -4.93 19.38
CA TYR A 20 5.94 -4.42 20.35
C TYR A 20 5.46 -4.61 21.80
N GLU A 21 4.19 -4.28 22.08
CA GLU A 21 3.61 -4.37 23.42
C GLU A 21 3.47 -5.81 23.93
N LYS A 22 3.09 -6.75 23.05
CA LYS A 22 2.79 -8.14 23.46
C LYS A 22 3.98 -9.08 23.34
N THR A 23 5.02 -8.74 22.58
CA THR A 23 6.20 -9.60 22.38
C THR A 23 6.87 -10.00 23.69
N ASP A 24 7.19 -9.02 24.55
CA ASP A 24 7.95 -9.28 25.76
C ASP A 24 7.17 -10.20 26.72
N SER A 25 5.85 -9.99 26.81
CA SER A 25 4.96 -10.86 27.60
C SER A 25 4.91 -12.29 27.05
N PHE A 26 4.88 -12.46 25.72
CA PHE A 26 4.84 -13.77 25.08
C PHE A 26 6.15 -14.55 25.28
N ILE A 27 7.29 -13.86 25.18
CA ILE A 27 8.61 -14.46 25.43
C ILE A 27 8.72 -14.90 26.89
N GLN A 28 8.33 -14.05 27.84
CA GLN A 28 8.32 -14.38 29.28
C GLN A 28 7.43 -15.60 29.56
N ASP A 29 6.29 -15.70 28.90
CA ASP A 29 5.38 -16.84 29.01
C ASP A 29 6.04 -18.16 28.56
N MET A 30 6.85 -18.12 27.50
CA MET A 30 7.59 -19.29 27.02
C MET A 30 8.73 -19.68 27.96
N VAL A 31 9.40 -18.69 28.58
CA VAL A 31 10.42 -18.92 29.63
C VAL A 31 9.76 -19.56 30.86
N ALA A 32 8.63 -19.01 31.33
CA ALA A 32 7.90 -19.50 32.49
C ALA A 32 7.37 -20.93 32.28
N LYS A 33 6.98 -21.28 31.05
CA LYS A 33 6.55 -22.64 30.67
C LYS A 33 7.73 -23.60 30.43
N GLY A 34 8.97 -23.15 30.61
CA GLY A 34 10.19 -23.95 30.36
C GLY A 34 10.36 -24.34 28.88
N LYS A 35 9.69 -23.65 27.96
CA LYS A 35 9.78 -23.91 26.51
C LYS A 35 11.05 -23.31 25.90
N ILE A 36 11.57 -22.26 26.50
CA ILE A 36 12.85 -21.63 26.16
C ILE A 36 13.61 -21.29 27.44
N THR A 37 14.93 -21.15 27.35
CA THR A 37 15.74 -20.71 28.49
C THR A 37 15.60 -19.21 28.72
N VAL A 38 15.96 -18.75 29.93
CA VAL A 38 15.99 -17.31 30.25
C VAL A 38 16.96 -16.56 29.31
N GLU A 39 18.09 -17.18 29.00
CA GLU A 39 19.10 -16.59 28.13
C GLU A 39 18.58 -16.47 26.70
N ASP A 40 17.98 -17.52 26.15
CA ASP A 40 17.36 -17.49 24.83
C ASP A 40 16.24 -16.44 24.74
N GLY A 41 15.46 -16.29 25.82
CA GLY A 41 14.42 -15.26 25.89
C GLY A 41 14.96 -13.84 25.82
N LYS A 42 16.09 -13.57 26.49
CA LYS A 42 16.77 -12.26 26.42
C LYS A 42 17.30 -11.99 25.02
N VAL A 43 18.04 -12.96 24.45
CA VAL A 43 18.60 -12.85 23.10
C VAL A 43 17.48 -12.62 22.07
N LEU A 44 16.39 -13.38 22.17
CA LEU A 44 15.24 -13.24 21.29
C LEU A 44 14.58 -11.86 21.38
N SER A 45 14.41 -11.31 22.59
CA SER A 45 13.86 -9.95 22.78
C SER A 45 14.73 -8.89 22.11
N GLU A 46 16.05 -8.96 22.31
CA GLU A 46 17.00 -8.00 21.72
C GLU A 46 17.04 -8.11 20.20
N GLU A 47 17.13 -9.33 19.65
CA GLU A 47 17.09 -9.56 18.22
C GLU A 47 15.77 -9.14 17.58
N LEU A 48 14.62 -9.31 18.27
CA LEU A 48 13.35 -8.88 17.71
C LEU A 48 13.27 -7.36 17.62
N LYS A 49 13.68 -6.67 18.69
CA LYS A 49 13.71 -5.20 18.74
C LYS A 49 14.64 -4.63 17.66
N ARG A 50 15.83 -5.22 17.50
CA ARG A 50 16.80 -4.79 16.49
C ARG A 50 16.26 -4.93 15.07
N ASP A 51 15.74 -6.10 14.71
CA ASP A 51 15.23 -6.35 13.35
C ASP A 51 14.04 -5.46 13.00
N MET A 52 13.14 -5.20 13.96
CA MET A 52 12.02 -4.27 13.74
C MET A 52 12.51 -2.86 13.43
N GLN A 53 13.54 -2.38 14.14
CA GLN A 53 14.14 -1.06 13.90
C GLN A 53 14.87 -0.99 12.55
N GLU A 54 15.64 -2.02 12.22
CA GLU A 54 16.38 -2.12 10.96
C GLU A 54 15.41 -2.12 9.76
N LYS A 55 14.40 -3.00 9.78
CA LYS A 55 13.37 -3.06 8.73
C LYS A 55 12.59 -1.76 8.58
N THR A 56 12.30 -1.06 9.68
CA THR A 56 11.61 0.23 9.63
C THR A 56 12.49 1.29 8.97
N THR A 57 13.78 1.30 9.30
CA THR A 57 14.75 2.25 8.72
C THR A 57 14.95 2.00 7.24
N GLU A 58 15.11 0.73 6.83
CA GLU A 58 15.20 0.33 5.43
C GLU A 58 13.95 0.74 4.63
N ALA A 59 12.76 0.41 5.14
CA ALA A 59 11.51 0.77 4.49
C ALA A 59 11.35 2.30 4.34
N THR A 60 11.76 3.05 5.36
CA THR A 60 11.73 4.53 5.32
C THR A 60 12.71 5.07 4.28
N SER A 61 13.94 4.54 4.24
CA SER A 61 14.96 4.91 3.26
C SER A 61 14.54 4.62 1.83
N GLU A 62 13.92 3.46 1.58
CA GLU A 62 13.36 3.11 0.28
C GLU A 62 12.25 4.08 -0.15
N VAL A 63 11.36 4.44 0.76
CA VAL A 63 10.28 5.40 0.48
C VAL A 63 10.84 6.78 0.17
N ILE A 64 11.84 7.25 0.93
CA ILE A 64 12.53 8.51 0.68
C ILE A 64 13.20 8.49 -0.70
N THR A 65 13.94 7.43 -1.01
CA THR A 65 14.61 7.27 -2.31
C THR A 65 13.61 7.23 -3.47
N LYS A 66 12.47 6.55 -3.30
CA LYS A 66 11.39 6.54 -4.29
C LYS A 66 10.76 7.92 -4.45
N LEU A 67 10.61 8.67 -3.35
CA LEU A 67 10.06 10.03 -3.37
C LEU A 67 11.02 11.02 -4.05
N ASP A 68 12.31 10.93 -3.78
CA ASP A 68 13.34 11.76 -4.43
C ASP A 68 13.45 11.47 -5.93
N ASN A 69 13.20 10.22 -6.33
CA ASN A 69 13.17 9.82 -7.74
C ASN A 69 11.82 10.08 -8.44
N MET A 70 10.77 10.46 -7.69
CA MET A 70 9.52 10.91 -8.30
C MET A 70 9.70 12.34 -8.81
N ASN A 71 9.60 12.53 -10.12
CA ASN A 71 9.47 13.87 -10.68
C ASN A 71 8.09 14.42 -10.26
N PRO A 72 8.01 15.48 -9.43
CA PRO A 72 6.72 16.01 -8.99
C PRO A 72 5.95 16.54 -10.20
N LEU A 73 4.65 16.24 -10.29
CA LEU A 73 3.80 16.81 -11.34
C LEU A 73 3.88 18.33 -11.31
N THR A 74 4.25 18.91 -12.44
CA THR A 74 4.32 20.37 -12.62
C THR A 74 2.95 20.93 -12.97
N LYS A 75 2.79 22.26 -12.83
CA LYS A 75 1.53 22.94 -13.24
C LYS A 75 1.25 22.72 -14.73
N GLU A 76 2.30 22.60 -15.53
CA GLU A 76 2.28 22.32 -16.95
C GLU A 76 1.74 20.91 -17.23
N ASP A 77 2.16 19.90 -16.46
CA ASP A 77 1.63 18.53 -16.58
C ASP A 77 0.12 18.49 -16.28
N PHE A 78 -0.32 19.22 -15.25
CA PHE A 78 -1.75 19.36 -14.95
C PHE A 78 -2.53 20.03 -16.08
N ARG A 79 -1.97 21.06 -16.74
CA ARG A 79 -2.62 21.73 -17.88
C ARG A 79 -2.75 20.78 -19.07
N VAL A 80 -1.70 20.04 -19.39
CA VAL A 80 -1.72 19.06 -20.50
C VAL A 80 -2.79 17.99 -20.25
N MET A 81 -2.84 17.41 -19.04
CA MET A 81 -3.87 16.42 -18.70
C MET A 81 -5.28 16.99 -18.79
N PHE A 82 -5.49 18.23 -18.35
CA PHE A 82 -6.79 18.88 -18.39
C PHE A 82 -7.25 19.21 -19.82
N ASP A 83 -6.34 19.69 -20.67
CA ASP A 83 -6.61 19.97 -22.08
C ASP A 83 -6.92 18.67 -22.86
N GLU A 84 -6.19 17.60 -22.58
CA GLU A 84 -6.41 16.29 -23.19
C GLU A 84 -7.76 15.67 -22.76
N ALA A 85 -8.11 15.76 -21.48
CA ALA A 85 -9.41 15.33 -20.98
C ALA A 85 -10.57 16.12 -21.60
N ASN A 86 -10.42 17.44 -21.76
CA ASN A 86 -11.42 18.28 -22.43
C ASN A 86 -11.58 17.90 -23.90
N LYS A 87 -10.48 17.66 -24.63
CA LYS A 87 -10.54 17.25 -26.03
C LYS A 87 -11.27 15.93 -26.23
N SER A 88 -10.97 14.93 -25.39
CA SER A 88 -11.67 13.63 -25.44
C SER A 88 -13.17 13.79 -25.16
N THR A 89 -13.53 14.59 -24.16
CA THR A 89 -14.94 14.87 -23.82
C THR A 89 -15.68 15.54 -24.98
N LEU A 90 -15.06 16.51 -25.64
CA LEU A 90 -15.65 17.17 -26.81
C LEU A 90 -15.84 16.20 -27.98
N GLU A 91 -14.89 15.28 -28.20
CA GLU A 91 -15.00 14.28 -29.26
C GLU A 91 -16.17 13.30 -28.98
N GLU A 92 -16.31 12.86 -27.73
CA GLU A 92 -17.43 12.00 -27.31
C GLU A 92 -18.79 12.69 -27.48
N ILE A 93 -18.88 13.97 -27.08
CA ILE A 93 -20.10 14.77 -27.27
C ILE A 93 -20.46 14.89 -28.75
N ASN A 94 -19.47 15.14 -29.62
CA ASN A 94 -19.72 15.27 -31.06
C ASN A 94 -20.19 13.95 -31.68
N LYS A 95 -19.55 12.82 -31.33
CA LYS A 95 -20.00 11.49 -31.77
C LYS A 95 -21.43 11.20 -31.29
N LEU A 96 -21.76 11.59 -30.06
CA LEU A 96 -23.12 11.39 -29.53
C LEU A 96 -24.14 12.23 -30.30
N LYS A 97 -23.83 13.50 -30.61
CA LYS A 97 -24.68 14.38 -31.42
C LYS A 97 -24.92 13.81 -32.82
N GLU A 98 -23.89 13.29 -33.48
CA GLU A 98 -24.03 12.65 -34.79
C GLU A 98 -24.95 11.41 -34.72
N ARG A 99 -24.79 10.56 -33.70
CA ARG A 99 -25.65 9.40 -33.50
C ARG A 99 -27.10 9.79 -33.26
N ILE A 100 -27.35 10.85 -32.49
CA ILE A 100 -28.70 11.39 -32.26
C ILE A 100 -29.30 11.87 -33.57
N ALA A 101 -28.57 12.66 -34.37
CA ALA A 101 -29.07 13.16 -35.66
C ALA A 101 -29.43 12.03 -36.63
N VAL A 102 -28.64 10.94 -36.66
CA VAL A 102 -28.94 9.75 -37.47
C VAL A 102 -30.21 9.05 -36.99
N LEU A 103 -30.43 8.96 -35.68
CA LEU A 103 -31.64 8.33 -35.13
C LEU A 103 -32.88 9.18 -35.36
N GLU A 104 -32.78 10.51 -35.19
CA GLU A 104 -33.86 11.45 -35.48
C GLU A 104 -34.27 11.41 -36.97
N ALA A 105 -33.30 11.33 -37.89
CA ALA A 105 -33.59 11.18 -39.31
C ALA A 105 -34.35 9.89 -39.63
N LYS A 106 -33.95 8.76 -39.01
CA LYS A 106 -34.64 7.47 -39.19
C LYS A 106 -36.05 7.46 -38.60
N LEU A 107 -36.25 8.14 -37.46
CA LEU A 107 -37.56 8.23 -36.83
C LEU A 107 -38.56 9.00 -37.71
N ASN A 108 -38.09 10.08 -38.34
CA ASN A 108 -38.91 10.89 -39.25
C ASN A 108 -39.21 10.19 -40.58
N GLU A 109 -38.39 9.21 -41.00
CA GLU A 109 -38.65 8.37 -42.18
C GLU A 109 -39.65 7.23 -41.89
N GLU A 110 -39.79 6.77 -40.64
CA GLU A 110 -40.75 5.73 -40.23
C GLU A 110 -42.16 6.28 -39.89
N GLU A 111 -42.32 7.59 -39.68
CA GLU A 111 -43.61 8.26 -39.42
C GLU A 111 -44.39 8.70 -40.69
N ILE A 112 -43.90 8.37 -41.89
CA ILE A 112 -44.58 8.60 -43.20
C ILE A 112 -45.10 7.28 -43.76
#